data_AF-A0A6F9XSM8-F1
#
_entry.id   AF-A0A6F9XSM8-F1
#
_cell.length_a   1.000
_cell.length_b   1.000
_cell.length_c   1.000
_cell.angle_alpha   90.00
_cell.angle_beta   90.00
_cell.angle_gamma   90.00
#
_symmetry.space_group_name_H-M   'P 1'
#
loop_
_entity.id
_entity.type
_entity.pdbx_description
1 polymer ?
#
loop_
_entity_poly.entity_id
_entity_poly.type
_entity_poly.pdbx_seq_one_letter_code
_entity_poly.pdbx_strand_id
1 'polypeptide(L)'
;MNKIRELRKEKGLTLKELSNDLKQTGILEIAPDTLGKYERGAREPKLETWQALAKYFGVSVPYLQGISLDRDWQDLKLFSDLTEKTLSAFANSIQSEDNLKKMQKYNFSPRDVTLVKQGLLLSVEIVNNLGGNLALLIGSYNGSEEIADIILNALQGVKIEINDEDRKILENNDN
;
A
#
# COMPACT_ATOMS: atom_id res chain seq x y z
N MET A 1 -27.58 -1.65 4.05
CA MET A 1 -27.64 -2.92 3.28
C MET A 1 -26.26 -3.13 2.67
N ASN A 2 -25.72 -4.37 2.70
CA ASN A 2 -24.37 -4.62 2.18
C ASN A 2 -24.29 -4.49 0.64
N LYS A 3 -23.07 -4.42 0.11
CA LYS A 3 -22.78 -4.15 -1.31
C LYS A 3 -22.45 -5.39 -2.14
N ILE A 4 -22.52 -6.60 -1.56
CA ILE A 4 -22.17 -7.86 -2.26
C ILE A 4 -22.96 -8.00 -3.57
N ARG A 5 -24.28 -7.76 -3.52
CA ARG A 5 -25.17 -7.91 -4.69
C ARG A 5 -24.85 -6.89 -5.78
N GLU A 6 -24.55 -5.66 -5.38
CA GLU A 6 -24.22 -4.56 -6.26
C GLU A 6 -22.91 -4.86 -7.02
N LEU A 7 -21.86 -5.22 -6.29
CA LEU A 7 -20.54 -5.54 -6.84
C LEU A 7 -20.55 -6.79 -7.71
N ARG A 8 -21.30 -7.83 -7.32
CA ARG A 8 -21.47 -9.02 -8.16
C ARG A 8 -22.13 -8.67 -9.50
N LYS A 9 -23.20 -7.86 -9.47
CA LYS A 9 -23.92 -7.46 -10.68
C LYS A 9 -23.10 -6.55 -11.58
N GLU A 10 -22.28 -5.67 -11.01
CA GLU A 10 -21.36 -4.82 -11.77
C GLU A 10 -20.33 -5.64 -12.56
N LYS A 11 -19.83 -6.74 -11.98
CA LYS A 11 -19.00 -7.72 -12.70
C LYS A 11 -19.78 -8.60 -13.69
N GLY A 12 -21.10 -8.46 -13.79
CA GLY A 12 -21.94 -9.26 -14.69
C GLY A 12 -22.16 -10.72 -14.25
N LEU A 13 -21.88 -11.06 -13.00
CA LEU A 13 -21.86 -12.45 -12.53
C LEU A 13 -23.19 -12.91 -11.92
N THR A 14 -23.53 -14.18 -12.13
CA THR A 14 -24.51 -14.91 -11.34
C THR A 14 -23.93 -15.34 -9.99
N LEU A 15 -24.78 -15.75 -9.04
CA LEU A 15 -24.33 -16.30 -7.75
C LEU A 15 -23.48 -17.56 -7.94
N LYS A 16 -23.78 -18.35 -8.98
CA LYS A 16 -23.04 -19.58 -9.32
C LYS A 16 -21.65 -19.25 -9.86
N GLU A 17 -21.56 -18.27 -10.75
CA GLU A 17 -20.27 -17.81 -11.28
C GLU A 17 -19.40 -17.19 -10.19
N LEU A 18 -19.94 -16.30 -9.35
CA LEU A 18 -19.19 -15.76 -8.22
C LEU A 18 -18.64 -16.86 -7.29
N SER A 19 -19.48 -17.84 -6.94
CA SER A 19 -19.09 -19.00 -6.14
C SER A 19 -17.95 -19.80 -6.79
N ASN A 20 -18.05 -20.03 -8.10
CA ASN A 20 -17.02 -20.75 -8.85
C ASN A 20 -15.71 -19.96 -8.92
N ASP A 21 -15.77 -18.66 -9.20
CA ASP A 21 -14.59 -17.79 -9.27
C ASP A 21 -13.84 -17.74 -7.93
N LEU A 22 -14.57 -17.56 -6.83
CA LEU A 22 -13.99 -17.55 -5.47
C LEU A 22 -13.29 -18.87 -5.13
N LYS A 23 -13.84 -19.99 -5.61
CA LYS A 23 -13.23 -21.32 -5.45
C LYS A 23 -12.00 -21.50 -6.35
N GLN A 24 -12.08 -21.12 -7.62
CA GLN A 24 -10.98 -21.26 -8.58
C GLN A 24 -9.78 -20.38 -8.24
N THR A 25 -10.03 -19.18 -7.70
CA THR A 25 -8.99 -18.26 -7.22
C THR A 25 -8.38 -18.69 -5.88
N GLY A 26 -8.91 -19.74 -5.24
CA GLY A 26 -8.48 -20.19 -3.91
C GLY A 26 -8.79 -19.20 -2.79
N ILE A 27 -9.66 -18.21 -3.03
CA ILE A 27 -9.99 -17.17 -2.06
C ILE A 27 -10.99 -17.67 -1.02
N LEU A 28 -12.06 -18.32 -1.47
CA LEU A 28 -13.14 -18.77 -0.60
C LEU A 28 -13.96 -19.87 -1.28
N GLU A 29 -14.13 -21.01 -0.62
CA GLU A 29 -15.11 -22.01 -1.05
C GLU A 29 -16.46 -21.74 -0.38
N ILE A 30 -17.45 -21.32 -1.17
CA ILE A 30 -18.78 -20.95 -0.67
C ILE A 30 -19.88 -21.34 -1.65
N ALA A 31 -20.99 -21.88 -1.16
CA ALA A 31 -22.13 -22.24 -1.99
C ALA A 31 -22.91 -21.00 -2.49
N PRO A 32 -23.49 -21.03 -3.71
CA PRO A 32 -24.28 -19.92 -4.27
C PRO A 32 -25.47 -19.50 -3.39
N ASP A 33 -26.13 -20.45 -2.73
CA ASP A 33 -27.24 -20.19 -1.80
C ASP A 33 -26.78 -19.39 -0.57
N THR A 34 -25.59 -19.71 -0.03
CA THR A 34 -25.00 -18.98 1.10
C THR A 34 -24.71 -17.53 0.71
N LEU A 35 -24.12 -17.30 -0.47
CA LEU A 35 -23.93 -15.95 -1.02
C LEU A 35 -25.27 -15.21 -1.16
N GLY A 36 -26.30 -15.88 -1.67
CA GLY A 36 -27.64 -15.29 -1.79
C GLY A 36 -28.31 -14.95 -0.46
N LYS A 37 -27.97 -15.67 0.62
CA LYS A 37 -28.38 -15.33 2.00
C LYS A 37 -27.63 -14.09 2.51
N TYR A 38 -26.34 -13.99 2.23
CA TYR A 38 -25.53 -12.80 2.57
C TYR A 38 -26.02 -11.54 1.85
N GLU A 39 -26.26 -11.60 0.55
CA GLU A 39 -26.74 -10.45 -0.24
C GLU A 39 -28.06 -9.85 0.26
N ARG A 40 -28.92 -10.68 0.86
CA ARG A 40 -30.22 -10.25 1.39
C ARG A 40 -30.18 -9.94 2.87
N GLY A 41 -29.03 -10.09 3.53
CA GLY A 41 -28.90 -9.94 4.98
C GLY A 41 -29.61 -11.02 5.79
N ALA A 42 -30.01 -12.13 5.17
CA ALA A 42 -30.65 -13.25 5.85
C ALA A 42 -29.65 -14.04 6.71
N ARG A 43 -28.36 -13.88 6.43
CA ARG A 43 -27.24 -14.39 7.22
C ARG A 43 -26.13 -13.36 7.17
N GLU A 44 -25.40 -13.20 8.26
CA GLU A 44 -24.21 -12.35 8.31
C GLU A 44 -22.97 -13.19 7.98
N PRO A 45 -22.07 -12.74 7.08
CA PRO A 45 -20.76 -13.35 6.89
C PRO A 45 -19.91 -13.26 8.16
N LYS A 46 -19.03 -14.25 8.34
CA LYS A 46 -17.96 -14.11 9.33
C LYS A 46 -16.91 -13.13 8.83
N LEU A 47 -16.08 -12.67 9.75
CA LEU A 47 -14.99 -11.75 9.48
C LEU A 47 -14.09 -12.21 8.32
N GLU A 48 -13.65 -13.47 8.35
CA GLU A 48 -12.77 -14.04 7.32
C GLU A 48 -13.46 -14.05 5.95
N THR A 49 -14.79 -14.25 5.94
CA THR A 49 -15.59 -14.21 4.71
C THR A 49 -15.74 -12.79 4.19
N TRP A 50 -15.92 -11.79 5.06
CA TRP A 50 -15.96 -10.38 4.66
C TRP A 50 -14.66 -9.95 3.99
N GLN A 51 -13.52 -10.32 4.57
CA GLN A 51 -12.19 -10.02 4.04
C GLN A 51 -11.95 -10.69 2.68
N ALA A 52 -12.31 -11.97 2.56
CA ALA A 52 -12.17 -12.72 1.32
C ALA A 52 -13.00 -12.11 0.18
N LEU A 53 -14.26 -11.74 0.45
CA LEU A 53 -15.11 -11.08 -0.53
C LEU A 53 -14.60 -9.68 -0.89
N ALA A 54 -14.16 -8.89 0.09
CA ALA A 54 -13.60 -7.56 -0.15
C ALA A 54 -12.35 -7.63 -1.04
N LYS A 55 -11.47 -8.59 -0.77
CA LYS A 55 -10.30 -8.90 -1.60
C LYS A 55 -10.69 -9.28 -3.04
N TYR A 56 -11.69 -10.13 -3.23
CA TYR A 56 -12.16 -10.52 -4.56
C TYR A 56 -12.74 -9.34 -5.36
N PHE A 57 -13.51 -8.47 -4.70
CA PHE A 57 -14.10 -7.29 -5.34
C PHE A 57 -13.13 -6.12 -5.47
N GLY A 58 -11.97 -6.16 -4.80
CA GLY A 58 -10.98 -5.08 -4.80
C GLY A 58 -11.43 -3.85 -4.01
N VAL A 59 -12.28 -4.01 -3.00
CA VAL A 59 -12.87 -2.90 -2.21
C VAL A 59 -12.48 -3.00 -0.74
N SER A 60 -12.77 -1.97 0.04
CA SER A 60 -12.62 -2.03 1.50
C SER A 60 -13.73 -2.88 2.16
N VAL A 61 -13.44 -3.53 3.29
CA VAL A 61 -14.47 -4.25 4.07
C VAL A 61 -15.60 -3.31 4.52
N PRO A 62 -15.34 -2.10 5.06
CA PRO A 62 -16.40 -1.16 5.40
C PRO A 62 -17.29 -0.78 4.22
N TYR A 63 -16.73 -0.61 3.02
CA TYR A 63 -17.52 -0.36 1.81
C TYR A 63 -18.37 -1.57 1.45
N LEU A 64 -17.79 -2.77 1.45
CA LEU A 64 -18.51 -4.00 1.15
C LEU A 64 -19.68 -4.23 2.12
N GLN A 65 -19.52 -3.88 3.39
CA GLN A 65 -20.56 -3.91 4.42
C GLN A 65 -21.61 -2.79 4.25
N GLY A 66 -21.32 -1.78 3.44
CA GLY A 66 -22.16 -0.60 3.25
C GLY A 66 -22.08 0.42 4.40
N ILE A 67 -20.97 0.40 5.14
CA ILE A 67 -20.66 1.33 6.24
C ILE A 67 -19.92 2.57 5.71
N SER A 68 -19.06 2.40 4.71
CA SER A 68 -18.33 3.48 4.04
C SER A 68 -18.88 3.75 2.64
N LEU A 69 -18.78 5.00 2.19
CA LEU A 69 -19.00 5.39 0.79
C LEU A 69 -17.74 5.20 -0.07
N ASP A 70 -16.57 5.11 0.57
CA ASP A 70 -15.28 5.05 -0.11
C ASP A 70 -15.00 3.62 -0.58
N ARG A 71 -15.11 3.43 -1.90
CA ARG A 71 -15.05 2.14 -2.58
C ARG A 71 -13.70 1.45 -2.46
N ASP A 72 -12.65 2.25 -2.39
CA ASP A 72 -11.35 1.83 -2.87
C ASP A 72 -10.24 2.08 -1.86
N TRP A 73 -9.22 1.22 -1.94
CA TRP A 73 -7.88 1.48 -1.41
C TRP A 73 -7.03 2.34 -2.39
N GLN A 74 -7.63 2.75 -3.52
CA GLN A 74 -6.96 3.50 -4.59
C GLN A 74 -6.39 4.82 -4.11
N ASP A 75 -7.00 5.49 -3.13
CA ASP A 75 -6.44 6.74 -2.59
C ASP A 75 -5.07 6.50 -1.94
N LEU A 76 -4.88 5.36 -1.28
CA LEU A 76 -3.60 5.00 -0.65
C LEU A 76 -2.57 4.57 -1.68
N LYS A 77 -2.97 3.82 -2.71
CA LYS A 77 -2.07 3.44 -3.80
C LYS A 77 -1.65 4.67 -4.62
N LEU A 78 -2.59 5.52 -4.98
CA LEU A 78 -2.35 6.78 -5.67
C LEU A 78 -1.44 7.70 -4.84
N PHE A 79 -1.69 7.79 -3.53
CA PHE A 79 -0.84 8.53 -2.61
C PHE A 79 0.57 7.95 -2.54
N SER A 80 0.72 6.64 -2.44
CA SER A 80 2.01 5.94 -2.46
C SER A 80 2.77 6.24 -3.75
N ASP A 81 2.14 6.03 -4.92
CA ASP A 81 2.73 6.26 -6.24
C ASP A 81 3.12 7.74 -6.44
N LEU A 82 2.29 8.68 -5.97
CA LEU A 82 2.57 10.11 -6.05
C LEU A 82 3.73 10.50 -5.13
N THR A 83 3.75 9.94 -3.92
CA THR A 83 4.80 10.19 -2.91
C THR A 83 6.13 9.66 -3.40
N GLU A 84 6.19 8.44 -3.91
CA GLU A 84 7.37 7.84 -4.54
C GLU A 84 7.93 8.75 -5.63
N LYS A 85 7.10 9.14 -6.61
CA LYS A 85 7.53 9.97 -7.74
C LYS A 85 8.04 11.33 -7.29
N THR A 86 7.32 11.98 -6.37
CA THR A 86 7.65 13.33 -5.91
C THR A 86 8.92 13.34 -5.07
N LEU A 87 9.07 12.41 -4.12
CA LEU A 87 10.26 12.31 -3.29
C LEU A 87 11.49 11.90 -4.10
N SER A 88 11.35 10.97 -5.05
CA SER A 88 12.45 10.57 -5.94
C SER A 88 12.93 11.72 -6.82
N ALA A 89 11.99 12.46 -7.43
CA ALA A 89 12.33 13.65 -8.22
C ALA A 89 13.02 14.71 -7.36
N PHE A 90 12.53 14.95 -6.15
CA PHE A 90 13.13 15.90 -5.23
C PHE A 90 14.53 15.47 -4.81
N ALA A 91 14.72 14.21 -4.38
CA ALA A 91 16.00 13.65 -3.97
C ALA A 91 17.08 13.79 -5.05
N ASN A 92 16.71 13.59 -6.32
CA ASN A 92 17.65 13.79 -7.44
C ASN A 92 17.91 15.28 -7.72
N SER A 93 16.92 16.15 -7.49
CA SER A 93 17.05 17.59 -7.76
C SER A 93 17.94 18.35 -6.76
N ILE A 94 18.05 17.88 -5.50
CA ILE A 94 18.77 18.62 -4.45
C ILE A 94 20.28 18.68 -4.68
N GLN A 95 20.86 17.76 -5.45
CA GLN A 95 22.27 17.77 -5.83
C GLN A 95 22.58 18.61 -7.09
N SER A 96 21.58 19.24 -7.71
CA SER A 96 21.85 20.18 -8.81
C SER A 96 22.76 21.32 -8.34
N GLU A 97 23.63 21.82 -9.23
CA GLU A 97 24.59 22.88 -8.89
C GLU A 97 23.91 24.10 -8.26
N ASP A 98 22.76 24.51 -8.81
CA ASP A 98 22.01 25.66 -8.31
C ASP A 98 21.47 25.43 -6.89
N ASN A 99 21.02 24.22 -6.58
CA ASN A 99 20.55 23.88 -5.24
C ASN A 99 21.72 23.71 -4.28
N LEU A 100 22.84 23.12 -4.69
CA LEU A 100 24.05 23.05 -3.88
C LEU A 100 24.55 24.45 -3.49
N LYS A 101 24.63 25.38 -4.44
CA LYS A 101 25.01 26.78 -4.17
C LYS A 101 24.04 27.47 -3.20
N LYS A 102 22.74 27.16 -3.27
CA LYS A 102 21.75 27.68 -2.32
C LYS A 102 21.95 27.09 -0.93
N MET A 103 22.14 25.78 -0.82
CA MET A 103 22.32 25.07 0.45
C MET A 103 23.63 25.45 1.15
N GLN A 104 24.70 25.70 0.39
CA GLN A 104 25.97 26.24 0.91
C GLN A 104 25.78 27.58 1.64
N LYS A 105 24.82 28.42 1.24
CA LYS A 105 24.49 29.67 1.96
C LYS A 105 23.96 29.42 3.37
N TYR A 106 23.46 28.21 3.63
CA TYR A 106 22.98 27.75 4.92
C TYR A 106 23.98 26.81 5.61
N ASN A 107 25.26 26.83 5.17
CA ASN A 107 26.35 26.06 5.78
C ASN A 107 26.20 24.53 5.65
N PHE A 108 25.45 24.05 4.65
CA PHE A 108 25.42 22.64 4.29
C PHE A 108 26.63 22.28 3.43
N SER A 109 27.37 21.25 3.83
CA SER A 109 28.41 20.64 3.02
C SER A 109 27.81 19.75 1.91
N PRO A 110 28.59 19.41 0.86
CA PRO A 110 28.17 18.40 -0.12
C PRO A 110 27.80 17.06 0.52
N ARG A 111 28.47 16.70 1.62
CA ARG A 111 28.19 15.50 2.42
C ARG A 111 26.81 15.58 3.06
N ASP A 112 26.46 16.72 3.67
CA ASP A 112 25.15 16.91 4.30
C ASP A 112 24.01 16.82 3.27
N VAL A 113 24.18 17.44 2.11
CA VAL A 113 23.18 17.38 1.03
C VAL A 113 23.03 15.93 0.52
N THR A 114 24.14 15.20 0.43
CA THR A 114 24.11 13.79 0.00
C THR A 114 23.44 12.91 1.05
N LEU A 115 23.66 13.14 2.35
CA LEU A 115 22.92 12.44 3.41
C LEU A 115 21.41 12.70 3.34
N VAL A 116 21.00 13.94 3.07
CA VAL A 116 19.57 14.28 2.88
C VAL A 116 19.00 13.54 1.66
N LYS A 117 19.74 13.47 0.54
CA LYS A 117 19.33 12.70 -0.65
C LYS A 117 19.08 11.23 -0.29
N GLN A 118 20.04 10.60 0.38
CA GLN A 118 19.92 9.19 0.76
C GLN A 118 18.76 8.95 1.74
N GLY A 119 18.52 9.88 2.68
CA GLY A 119 17.36 9.81 3.57
C GLY A 119 16.02 9.90 2.84
N LEU A 120 15.93 10.74 1.80
CA LEU A 120 14.74 10.81 0.95
C LEU A 120 14.54 9.54 0.13
N LEU A 121 15.60 8.97 -0.44
CA LEU A 121 15.54 7.70 -1.17
C LEU A 121 15.17 6.53 -0.24
N LEU A 122 15.67 6.50 1.00
CA LEU A 122 15.22 5.55 2.02
C LEU A 122 13.71 5.67 2.27
N SER A 123 13.21 6.90 2.38
CA SER A 123 11.79 7.17 2.61
C SER A 123 10.93 6.66 1.44
N VAL A 124 11.42 6.79 0.20
CA VAL A 124 10.79 6.22 -0.99
C VAL A 124 10.68 4.71 -0.89
N GLU A 125 11.78 4.02 -0.55
CA GLU A 125 11.79 2.56 -0.46
C GLU A 125 10.86 2.06 0.65
N ILE A 126 10.79 2.77 1.78
CA ILE A 126 9.83 2.51 2.86
C ILE A 126 8.39 2.61 2.34
N VAL A 127 8.06 3.70 1.63
CA VAL A 127 6.70 3.91 1.09
C VAL A 127 6.34 2.82 0.09
N ASN A 128 7.25 2.44 -0.80
CA ASN A 128 7.02 1.37 -1.77
C ASN A 128 6.78 0.01 -1.10
N ASN A 129 7.59 -0.32 -0.09
CA ASN A 129 7.48 -1.58 0.63
C ASN A 129 6.17 -1.65 1.45
N LEU A 130 5.80 -0.56 2.12
CA LEU A 130 4.55 -0.47 2.87
C LEU A 130 3.33 -0.43 1.95
N GLY A 131 3.39 0.30 0.83
CA GLY A 131 2.32 0.39 -0.16
C GLY A 131 1.95 -0.97 -0.77
N GLY A 132 2.95 -1.82 -1.02
CA GLY A 132 2.73 -3.21 -1.45
C GLY A 132 2.07 -4.10 -0.38
N ASN A 133 2.38 -3.85 0.90
CA ASN A 133 1.87 -4.60 2.05
C ASN A 133 0.56 -4.04 2.63
N LEU A 134 0.12 -2.85 2.20
CA LEU A 134 -1.08 -2.18 2.69
C LEU A 134 -2.35 -3.02 2.47
N ALA A 135 -2.42 -3.77 1.35
CA ALA A 135 -3.54 -4.68 1.11
C ALA A 135 -3.66 -5.79 2.18
N LEU A 136 -2.54 -6.18 2.82
CA LEU A 136 -2.53 -7.13 3.93
C LEU A 136 -2.89 -6.45 5.26
N LEU A 137 -2.36 -5.24 5.49
CA LEU A 137 -2.56 -4.49 6.75
C LEU A 137 -4.01 -4.03 6.95
N ILE A 138 -4.71 -3.66 5.87
CA ILE A 138 -6.06 -3.11 5.97
C ILE A 138 -7.16 -4.11 5.61
N GLY A 139 -6.77 -5.22 4.98
CA GLY A 139 -7.63 -6.40 4.79
C GLY A 139 -7.75 -7.24 6.06
N SER A 140 -6.84 -7.11 7.03
CA SER A 140 -6.85 -7.90 8.24
C SER A 140 -7.33 -7.10 9.45
N TYR A 141 -8.38 -7.55 10.13
CA TYR A 141 -8.66 -7.14 11.52
C TYR A 141 -7.64 -7.84 12.45
N ASN A 142 -6.37 -7.71 12.11
CA ASN A 142 -5.28 -8.18 12.94
C ASN A 142 -5.21 -7.27 14.18
N GLY A 143 -4.85 -7.86 15.32
CA GLY A 143 -4.51 -7.06 16.50
C GLY A 143 -3.37 -6.09 16.17
N SER A 144 -3.25 -5.00 16.92
CA SER A 144 -2.19 -4.00 16.71
C SER A 144 -0.77 -4.59 16.71
N GLU A 145 -0.56 -5.71 17.41
CA GLU A 145 0.73 -6.42 17.45
C GLU A 145 1.07 -7.10 16.11
N GLU A 146 0.15 -7.85 15.51
CA GLU A 146 0.36 -8.49 14.20
C GLU A 146 0.57 -7.46 13.09
N ILE A 147 -0.15 -6.33 13.14
CA ILE A 147 0.06 -5.20 12.23
C ILE A 147 1.48 -4.64 12.41
N ALA A 148 1.94 -4.47 13.65
CA ALA A 148 3.28 -3.99 13.94
C ALA A 148 4.35 -4.97 13.44
N ASP A 149 4.17 -6.27 13.61
CA ASP A 149 5.11 -7.29 13.13
C ASP A 149 5.21 -7.31 11.59
N ILE A 150 4.08 -7.19 10.89
CA ILE A 150 4.07 -7.08 9.42
C ILE A 150 4.83 -5.84 8.98
N ILE A 151 4.59 -4.68 9.62
CA ILE A 151 5.29 -3.43 9.33
C ILE A 151 6.79 -3.57 9.63
N LEU A 152 7.17 -4.15 10.76
CA LEU A 152 8.56 -4.34 11.15
C LEU A 152 9.30 -5.25 10.17
N ASN A 153 8.70 -6.37 9.77
CA ASN A 153 9.29 -7.28 8.78
C ASN A 153 9.45 -6.60 7.42
N ALA A 154 8.47 -5.80 7.00
CA ALA A 154 8.54 -4.99 5.77
C ALA A 154 9.72 -4.00 5.82
N LEU A 155 9.88 -3.30 6.95
CA LEU A 155 10.95 -2.32 7.16
C LEU A 155 12.36 -2.97 7.24
N GLN A 156 12.48 -4.17 7.81
CA GLN A 156 13.77 -4.89 7.90
C GLN A 156 14.33 -5.29 6.53
N GLY A 157 13.46 -5.42 5.51
CA GLY A 157 13.86 -5.74 4.14
C GLY A 157 14.35 -4.56 3.32
N VAL A 158 14.15 -3.33 3.79
CA VAL A 158 14.47 -2.09 3.06
C VAL A 158 15.98 -1.93 2.90
N LYS A 159 16.41 -1.69 1.66
CA LYS A 159 17.82 -1.45 1.31
C LYS A 159 17.94 -0.17 0.50
N ILE A 160 19.01 0.60 0.76
CA ILE A 160 19.37 1.77 -0.05
C ILE A 160 20.59 1.40 -0.88
N GLU A 161 20.51 1.65 -2.18
CA GLU A 161 21.68 1.61 -3.04
C GLU A 161 22.36 2.98 -3.09
N ILE A 162 23.60 3.04 -2.63
CA ILE A 162 24.44 4.23 -2.73
C ILE A 162 25.37 4.02 -3.91
N ASN A 163 25.20 4.84 -4.96
CA ASN A 163 26.07 4.80 -6.15
C ASN A 163 27.49 5.30 -5.82
N ASP A 164 28.43 5.07 -6.75
CA ASP A 164 29.84 5.38 -6.52
C ASP A 164 30.14 6.88 -6.35
N GLU A 165 29.33 7.76 -6.94
CA GLU A 165 29.49 9.21 -6.82
C GLU A 165 29.07 9.69 -5.42
N ASP A 166 27.88 9.27 -4.99
CA ASP A 166 27.38 9.54 -3.64
C ASP A 166 28.34 8.95 -2.58
N ARG A 167 28.88 7.75 -2.82
CA ARG A 167 29.84 7.11 -1.90
C ARG A 167 31.12 7.93 -1.74
N LYS A 168 31.70 8.44 -2.84
CA LYS A 168 32.89 9.30 -2.79
C LYS A 168 32.63 10.57 -1.97
N ILE A 169 31.47 11.19 -2.14
CA ILE A 169 31.11 12.41 -1.40
C ILE A 169 30.93 12.11 0.09
N LEU A 170 30.33 10.97 0.43
CA LEU A 170 30.08 10.56 1.82
C LEU A 170 31.36 10.15 2.57
N GLU A 171 32.31 9.55 1.86
CA GLU A 171 33.61 9.09 2.40
C GLU A 171 34.67 10.21 2.45
N ASN A 172 34.46 11.32 1.73
CA ASN A 172 35.33 12.48 1.83
C ASN A 172 35.18 13.15 3.21
N ASN A 173 36.20 12.97 4.05
CA ASN A 173 36.34 13.58 5.37
C ASN A 173 36.87 15.02 5.29
N ASP A 174 36.32 15.84 4.40
CA ASP A 174 36.72 17.25 4.35
C ASP A 174 36.11 17.99 5.56
N ASN A 175 36.94 18.14 6.61
CA ASN A 175 36.78 19.04 7.75
C ASN A 175 36.68 20.50 7.31
#